data_AF-A0A7X0C322-F1
#
_entry.id   AF-A0A7X0C322-F1
#
_cell.length_a   1.000
_cell.length_b   1.000
_cell.length_c   1.000
_cell.angle_alpha   90.00
_cell.angle_beta   90.00
_cell.angle_gamma   90.00
#
_symmetry.space_group_name_H-M   'P 1'
#
loop_
_entity.id
_entity.type
_entity.pdbx_description
1 polymer ?
#
loop_
_entity_poly.entity_id
_entity_poly.type
_entity_poly.pdbx_seq_one_letter_code
_entity_poly.pdbx_strand_id
1 'polypeptide(L)'
;MSDDDPQFGCGAGGRPLWTVRDRDAEVIRTVLRKAGSREFSERHGGFVVEGGQDGAPFAIACADDADIAVRELARYEEALRKAGYRLQRDPDDDQTLLAWPTG
;
A
#
# COMPACT_ATOMS: atom_id res chain seq x y z
N MET A 1 26.26 18.25 -11.44
CA MET A 1 24.92 18.02 -12.00
C MET A 1 24.22 17.07 -11.04
N SER A 2 23.13 17.56 -10.45
CA SER A 2 22.20 17.00 -9.45
C SER A 2 22.66 15.88 -8.51
N ASP A 3 23.11 16.30 -7.32
CA ASP A 3 23.21 15.51 -6.09
C ASP A 3 21.83 15.44 -5.41
N ASP A 4 20.79 15.07 -6.17
CA ASP A 4 19.43 14.97 -5.66
C ASP A 4 19.26 13.51 -5.21
N ASP A 5 19.86 13.16 -4.06
CA ASP A 5 19.58 11.89 -3.41
C ASP A 5 18.16 11.96 -2.81
N PRO A 6 17.29 10.96 -3.06
CA PRO A 6 15.94 10.98 -2.53
C PRO A 6 15.99 11.06 -0.99
N GLN A 7 15.29 12.04 -0.43
CA GLN A 7 15.31 12.37 1.01
C GLN A 7 15.00 11.17 1.92
N PHE A 8 14.25 10.18 1.44
CA PHE A 8 13.90 8.97 2.18
C PHE A 8 14.49 7.68 1.58
N GLY A 9 15.44 7.78 0.65
CA GLY A 9 16.09 6.65 0.00
C GLY A 9 15.29 6.05 -1.17
N CYS A 10 15.54 4.79 -1.51
CA CYS A 10 14.83 4.08 -2.59
C CYS A 10 13.92 2.98 -2.04
N GLY A 11 12.69 2.94 -2.53
CA GLY A 11 11.72 1.89 -2.26
C GLY A 11 12.04 0.60 -3.01
N ALA A 12 11.25 -0.43 -2.76
CA ALA A 12 11.36 -1.68 -3.48
C ALA A 12 11.03 -1.48 -4.97
N GLY A 13 11.93 -1.95 -5.83
CA GLY A 13 11.90 -1.67 -7.27
C GLY A 13 12.67 -0.43 -7.71
N GLY A 14 13.44 0.21 -6.80
CA GLY A 14 14.30 1.34 -7.14
C GLY A 14 13.54 2.66 -7.33
N ARG A 15 12.30 2.76 -6.83
CA ARG A 15 11.54 4.01 -6.87
C ARG A 15 12.12 5.00 -5.85
N PRO A 16 12.59 6.17 -6.28
CA PRO A 16 13.12 7.16 -5.36
C PRO A 16 12.01 7.70 -4.45
N LEU A 17 12.25 7.65 -3.14
CA LEU A 17 11.32 8.10 -2.11
C LEU A 17 11.61 9.57 -1.78
N TRP A 18 11.06 10.45 -2.59
CA TRP A 18 11.27 11.89 -2.47
C TRP A 18 10.49 12.51 -1.34
N THR A 19 9.34 11.91 -1.01
CA THR A 19 8.35 12.50 -0.12
C THR A 19 8.01 11.58 1.06
N VAL A 20 7.49 12.17 2.13
CA VAL A 20 6.92 11.42 3.27
C VAL A 20 5.86 10.42 2.80
N ARG A 21 5.10 10.79 1.75
CA ARG A 21 4.15 9.91 1.08
C ARG A 21 4.80 8.65 0.52
N ASP A 22 5.92 8.78 -0.18
CA ASP A 22 6.61 7.61 -0.76
C ASP A 22 7.10 6.67 0.34
N ARG A 23 7.62 7.23 1.44
CA ARG A 23 7.98 6.47 2.64
C ARG A 23 6.77 5.73 3.23
N ASP A 24 5.66 6.42 3.44
CA ASP A 24 4.45 5.84 4.06
C ASP A 24 3.82 4.76 3.18
N ALA A 25 3.75 5.00 1.87
CA ALA A 25 3.36 3.99 0.90
C ALA A 25 4.24 2.74 1.04
N GLU A 26 5.56 2.93 1.15
CA GLU A 26 6.50 1.82 1.24
C GLU A 26 6.47 1.09 2.60
N VAL A 27 6.10 1.79 3.68
CA VAL A 27 5.77 1.17 4.96
C VAL A 27 4.55 0.26 4.82
N ILE A 28 3.48 0.73 4.17
CA ILE A 28 2.28 -0.09 3.89
C ILE A 28 2.67 -1.34 3.10
N ARG A 29 3.44 -1.18 2.01
CA ARG A 29 3.90 -2.35 1.21
C ARG A 29 4.72 -3.32 2.05
N THR A 30 5.57 -2.81 2.95
CA THR A 30 6.39 -3.62 3.85
C THR A 30 5.52 -4.40 4.85
N VAL A 31 4.48 -3.78 5.41
CA VAL A 31 3.52 -4.45 6.31
C VAL A 31 2.80 -5.57 5.58
N LEU A 32 2.29 -5.31 4.36
CA LEU A 32 1.60 -6.31 3.56
C LEU A 32 2.52 -7.48 3.16
N ARG A 33 3.76 -7.19 2.75
CA ARG A 33 4.78 -8.22 2.49
C ARG A 33 5.09 -9.07 3.72
N LYS A 34 5.18 -8.46 4.90
CA LYS A 34 5.39 -9.19 6.16
C LYS A 34 4.20 -10.05 6.55
N ALA A 35 2.99 -9.67 6.15
CA ALA A 35 1.78 -10.47 6.32
C ALA A 35 1.68 -11.65 5.33
N GLY A 36 2.64 -11.78 4.41
CA GLY A 36 2.66 -12.84 3.40
C GLY A 36 1.92 -12.48 2.11
N SER A 37 1.43 -11.25 1.99
CA SER A 37 0.78 -10.76 0.78
C SER A 37 1.82 -10.28 -0.23
N ARG A 38 1.59 -10.58 -1.51
CA ARG A 38 2.53 -10.26 -2.58
C ARG A 38 2.10 -8.98 -3.29
N GLU A 39 3.09 -8.16 -3.65
CA GLU A 39 2.83 -7.00 -4.49
C GLU A 39 2.52 -7.43 -5.92
N PHE A 40 1.58 -6.71 -6.55
CA PHE A 40 1.20 -6.94 -7.94
C PHE A 40 2.43 -6.92 -8.86
N SER A 41 2.48 -7.88 -9.79
CA SER A 41 3.55 -8.02 -10.78
C SER A 41 2.96 -8.49 -12.11
N GLU A 42 3.65 -8.25 -13.23
CA GLU A 42 3.15 -8.64 -14.57
C GLU A 42 2.82 -10.13 -14.73
N ARG A 43 3.34 -10.99 -13.84
CA ARG A 43 3.11 -12.45 -13.84
C ARG A 43 2.15 -12.94 -12.75
N HIS A 44 1.81 -12.11 -11.77
CA HIS A 44 1.04 -12.52 -10.60
C HIS A 44 0.17 -11.37 -10.09
N GLY A 45 -1.09 -11.68 -9.78
CA GLY A 45 -1.94 -10.78 -9.00
C GLY A 45 -1.33 -10.48 -7.63
N GLY A 46 -1.78 -9.37 -7.04
CA GLY A 46 -1.30 -8.92 -5.74
C GLY A 46 -1.84 -7.56 -5.34
N PHE A 47 -1.28 -6.99 -4.29
CA PHE A 47 -1.68 -5.67 -3.83
C PHE A 47 -1.02 -4.55 -4.64
N VAL A 48 -1.75 -3.46 -4.83
CA VAL A 48 -1.28 -2.18 -5.37
C VAL A 48 -1.55 -1.11 -4.32
N VAL A 49 -0.56 -0.27 -4.02
CA VAL A 49 -0.71 0.86 -3.09
C VAL A 49 -0.55 2.17 -3.84
N GLU A 50 -1.61 2.99 -3.79
CA GLU A 50 -1.72 4.31 -4.41
C GLU A 50 -2.27 5.33 -3.40
N GLY A 51 -2.33 6.60 -3.77
CA GLY A 51 -2.86 7.66 -2.89
C GLY A 51 -1.85 8.21 -1.87
N GLY A 52 -2.35 8.79 -0.77
CA GLY A 52 -1.55 9.46 0.26
C GLY A 52 -1.16 10.92 -0.03
N GLN A 53 -1.82 11.58 -0.98
CA GLN A 53 -1.51 12.95 -1.40
C GLN A 53 -2.36 13.95 -0.59
N ASP A 54 -1.74 15.02 -0.07
CA ASP A 54 -2.43 16.10 0.66
C ASP A 54 -3.33 15.63 1.84
N GLY A 55 -2.94 14.55 2.53
CA GLY A 55 -3.70 13.98 3.65
C GLY A 55 -4.85 13.04 3.24
N ALA A 56 -4.97 12.73 1.94
CA ALA A 56 -5.86 11.68 1.46
C ALA A 56 -5.42 10.29 1.95
N PRO A 57 -6.34 9.32 2.07
CA PRO A 57 -5.98 7.94 2.38
C PRO A 57 -5.08 7.32 1.30
N PHE A 58 -4.36 6.28 1.70
CA PHE A 58 -3.75 5.33 0.78
C PHE A 58 -4.79 4.33 0.31
N ALA A 59 -4.95 4.19 -1.00
CA ALA A 59 -5.78 3.14 -1.59
C ALA A 59 -4.91 1.89 -1.77
N ILE A 60 -5.32 0.79 -1.14
CA ILE A 60 -4.75 -0.54 -1.31
C ILE A 60 -5.74 -1.36 -2.12
N ALA A 61 -5.49 -1.49 -3.42
CA ALA A 61 -6.30 -2.30 -4.31
C ALA A 61 -5.72 -3.72 -4.40
N CYS A 62 -6.59 -4.72 -4.47
CA CYS A 62 -6.19 -6.10 -4.75
C CYS A 62 -6.41 -6.42 -6.23
N ALA A 63 -5.33 -6.42 -7.01
CA ALA A 63 -5.33 -6.73 -8.43
C ALA A 63 -5.28 -8.26 -8.66
N ASP A 64 -6.26 -8.96 -8.10
CA ASP A 64 -6.48 -10.41 -8.21
C ASP A 64 -7.98 -10.67 -8.49
N ASP A 65 -8.34 -11.92 -8.79
CA ASP A 65 -9.75 -12.33 -8.93
C ASP A 65 -10.59 -11.93 -7.70
N ALA A 66 -11.85 -11.57 -7.90
CA ALA A 66 -12.73 -11.05 -6.83
C ALA A 66 -12.82 -11.98 -5.60
N ASP A 67 -12.92 -13.30 -5.80
CA ASP A 67 -12.93 -14.29 -4.70
C ASP A 67 -11.62 -14.32 -3.89
N ILE A 68 -10.49 -14.07 -4.54
CA ILE A 68 -9.16 -13.97 -3.91
C ILE A 68 -9.05 -12.61 -3.21
N ALA A 69 -9.49 -11.54 -3.88
CA ALA A 69 -9.44 -10.18 -3.38
C ALA A 69 -10.18 -10.03 -2.05
N VAL A 70 -11.39 -10.58 -1.89
CA VAL A 70 -12.11 -10.49 -0.60
C VAL A 70 -11.30 -11.12 0.55
N ARG A 71 -10.62 -12.24 0.30
CA ARG A 71 -9.80 -12.94 1.31
C ARG A 71 -8.51 -12.19 1.60
N GLU A 72 -7.84 -11.69 0.57
CA GLU A 72 -6.61 -10.91 0.70
C GLU A 72 -6.88 -9.55 1.36
N LEU A 73 -7.95 -8.86 1.00
CA LEU A 73 -8.35 -7.61 1.66
C LEU A 73 -8.58 -7.80 3.15
N ALA A 74 -9.20 -8.90 3.59
CA ALA A 74 -9.34 -9.19 5.02
C ALA A 74 -7.96 -9.35 5.70
N ARG A 75 -6.97 -9.93 5.02
CA ARG A 75 -5.59 -10.04 5.52
C ARG A 75 -4.89 -8.68 5.54
N TYR A 76 -5.06 -7.87 4.49
CA TYR A 76 -4.52 -6.52 4.42
C TYR A 76 -5.07 -5.69 5.57
N GLU A 77 -6.38 -5.83 5.82
CA GLU A 77 -7.06 -5.11 6.88
C GLU A 77 -6.47 -5.46 8.26
N GLU A 78 -6.34 -6.75 8.55
CA GLU A 78 -5.76 -7.19 9.81
C GLU A 78 -4.31 -6.72 9.99
N ALA A 79 -3.49 -6.84 8.95
CA ALA A 79 -2.08 -6.47 8.98
C ALA A 79 -1.88 -4.96 9.20
N LEU A 80 -2.62 -4.14 8.46
CA LEU A 80 -2.54 -2.69 8.54
C LEU A 80 -3.14 -2.17 9.85
N ARG A 81 -4.22 -2.78 10.35
CA ARG A 81 -4.79 -2.43 11.65
C ARG A 81 -3.84 -2.75 12.80
N LYS A 82 -3.11 -3.87 12.74
CA LYS A 82 -2.02 -4.21 13.67
C LYS A 82 -0.85 -3.23 13.59
N ALA A 83 -0.59 -2.68 12.41
CA ALA A 83 0.41 -1.63 12.21
C ALA A 83 -0.06 -0.22 12.61
N GLY A 84 -1.29 -0.08 13.12
CA GLY A 84 -1.83 1.19 13.59
C GLY A 84 -2.50 2.03 12.50
N TYR A 85 -2.83 1.48 11.34
CA TYR A 85 -3.59 2.24 10.34
C TYR A 85 -5.09 2.17 10.64
N ARG A 86 -5.77 3.29 10.41
CA ARG A 86 -7.24 3.32 10.31
C ARG A 86 -7.62 2.87 8.91
N LEU A 87 -8.62 2.02 8.80
CA LEU A 87 -9.00 1.37 7.55
C LEU A 87 -10.49 1.50 7.28
N GLN A 88 -10.85 1.58 6.01
CA GLN A 88 -12.22 1.56 5.52
C GLN A 88 -12.24 0.87 4.15
N ARG A 89 -13.29 0.10 3.85
CA ARG A 89 -13.52 -0.37 2.47
C ARG A 89 -13.97 0.78 1.60
N ASP A 90 -13.48 0.79 0.38
CA ASP A 90 -13.95 1.74 -0.61
C ASP A 90 -15.40 1.39 -1.00
N PRO A 91 -16.35 2.34 -0.95
CA PRO A 91 -17.76 2.08 -1.28
C PRO A 91 -18.01 1.98 -2.79
N ASP A 92 -17.10 2.49 -3.62
CA ASP A 92 -17.15 2.45 -5.07
C ASP A 92 -16.37 1.25 -5.64
N ASP A 93 -15.42 0.71 -4.86
CA ASP A 93 -14.58 -0.44 -5.24
C ASP A 93 -14.40 -1.46 -4.10
N ASP A 94 -15.17 -2.55 -4.12
CA ASP A 94 -15.12 -3.62 -3.12
C ASP A 94 -13.76 -4.37 -3.06
N GLN A 95 -12.87 -4.14 -4.04
CA GLN A 95 -11.53 -4.69 -4.11
C GLN A 95 -10.46 -3.72 -3.57
N THR A 96 -10.88 -2.61 -2.97
CA THR A 96 -10.00 -1.54 -2.48
C THR A 96 -10.23 -1.22 -1.01
N LEU A 97 -9.14 -1.04 -0.28
CA LEU A 97 -9.12 -0.54 1.10
C LEU A 97 -8.47 0.83 1.16
N LEU A 98 -9.14 1.76 1.83
CA LEU A 98 -8.61 3.07 2.16
C LEU A 98 -7.93 3.01 3.53
N ALA A 99 -6.67 3.42 3.60
CA ALA A 99 -5.86 3.43 4.81
C ALA A 99 -5.41 4.85 5.17
N TRP A 100 -5.67 5.25 6.41
CA TRP A 100 -5.18 6.50 6.99
C TRP A 100 -4.10 6.18 8.04
N PRO A 101 -2.93 6.82 7.97
CA PRO A 101 -1.97 6.77 9.07
C PRO A 101 -2.61 7.45 10.29
N THR A 102 -2.52 6.83 11.48
CA THR A 102 -3.11 7.42 12.69
C THR A 102 -2.17 8.36 13.45
N GLY A 103 -0.98 8.64 12.90
CA GLY A 103 0.01 9.54 13.50
C GLY A 103 1.35 8.86 13.76
#